data_AF-A0A6B3IRM0-F1
#
_entry.id   AF-A0A6B3IRM0-F1
#
_cell.length_a   1.000
_cell.length_b   1.000
_cell.length_c   1.000
_cell.angle_alpha   90.00
_cell.angle_beta   90.00
_cell.angle_gamma   90.00
#
_symmetry.space_group_name_H-M   'P 1'
#
loop_
_entity.id
_entity.type
_entity.pdbx_description
1 polymer ?
#
loop_
_entity_poly.entity_id
_entity_poly.type
_entity_poly.pdbx_seq_one_letter_code
_entity_poly.pdbx_strand_id
1 'polypeptide(L)'
;MPLPVLAAGQLLAGAAAAFWLVMWSTTVQTHVPPEALNRLHAYDVAGSLLMVAAGRALAGPVAEAVGAPELLVAAAVINMGVVAVLLVARPIRQLKRMGPA
;
A
#
# COMPACT_ATOMS: atom_id res chain seq x y z
N MET A 1 16.97 5.95 18.06
CA MET A 1 17.26 6.26 16.64
C MET A 1 17.58 7.74 16.53
N PRO A 2 18.66 8.13 15.86
CA PRO A 2 19.00 9.55 15.69
C PRO A 2 17.95 10.26 14.82
N LEU A 3 17.56 11.48 15.22
CA LEU A 3 16.50 12.27 14.57
C LEU A 3 16.66 12.41 13.03
N PRO A 4 17.88 12.62 12.47
CA PRO A 4 18.04 12.72 11.02
C PRO A 4 17.66 11.45 10.27
N VAL A 5 17.91 10.26 10.84
CA VAL A 5 17.59 8.98 10.21
C VAL A 5 16.07 8.77 10.17
N LEU A 6 15.37 9.13 11.24
CA LEU A 6 13.90 9.08 11.27
C LEU A 6 13.30 10.08 10.28
N ALA A 7 13.82 11.31 10.23
CA ALA A 7 13.36 12.33 9.30
C ALA A 7 13.55 11.90 7.83
N ALA A 8 14.72 11.35 7.49
CA ALA A 8 14.99 10.82 6.16
C ALA A 8 14.06 9.65 5.81
N GLY A 9 13.85 8.72 6.75
CA GLY A 9 12.92 7.61 6.56
C GLY A 9 11.49 8.06 6.31
N GLN A 10 11.00 9.04 7.08
CA GLN A 10 9.66 9.59 6.91
C GLN A 10 9.50 10.34 5.58
N LEU A 11 10.53 11.08 5.16
CA LEU A 11 10.55 11.76 3.87
C LEU A 11 10.46 10.75 2.71
N LEU A 12 11.26 9.68 2.76
CA LEU A 12 11.25 8.63 1.75
C LEU A 12 9.90 7.90 1.70
N ALA A 13 9.33 7.56 2.86
CA ALA A 13 8.02 6.92 2.94
C ALA A 13 6.93 7.83 2.37
N GLY A 14 6.93 9.12 2.71
CA GLY A 14 5.98 10.09 2.18
C GLY A 14 6.10 10.29 0.67
N ALA A 15 7.32 10.42 0.15
CA ALA A 15 7.57 10.53 -1.29
C ALA A 15 7.11 9.29 -2.06
N ALA A 16 7.40 8.09 -1.54
CA ALA A 16 6.94 6.83 -2.12
C ALA A 16 5.42 6.70 -2.11
N ALA A 17 4.75 7.07 -1.01
CA ALA A 17 3.30 7.05 -0.90
C ALA A 17 2.64 8.04 -1.87
N ALA A 18 3.19 9.24 -2.02
CA ALA A 18 2.70 10.24 -2.98
C ALA A 18 2.83 9.74 -4.43
N PHE A 19 4.00 9.19 -4.78
CA PHE A 19 4.22 8.59 -6.09
C PHE A 19 3.22 7.45 -6.35
N TRP A 20 3.06 6.54 -5.39
CA TRP A 20 2.14 5.41 -5.49
C TRP A 20 0.69 5.88 -5.70
N LEU A 21 0.22 6.88 -4.94
CA LEU A 21 -1.13 7.41 -5.05
C LEU A 21 -1.42 7.97 -6.44
N VAL A 22 -0.48 8.73 -7.01
CA VAL A 22 -0.61 9.28 -8.37
C VAL A 22 -0.70 8.14 -9.39
N MET A 23 0.20 7.17 -9.32
CA MET A 23 0.20 6.01 -10.22
C MET A 23 -1.08 5.17 -10.12
N TRP A 24 -1.57 4.95 -8.90
CA TRP A 24 -2.83 4.25 -8.66
C TRP A 24 -4.01 4.99 -9.29
N SER A 25 -4.16 6.28 -8.99
CA SER A 25 -5.25 7.11 -9.50
C SER A 25 -5.26 7.18 -11.03
N THR A 26 -4.10 7.37 -11.67
CA THR A 26 -4.01 7.36 -13.14
C THR A 26 -4.36 5.99 -13.72
N THR A 27 -3.91 4.90 -13.09
CA THR A 27 -4.20 3.55 -13.57
C THR A 27 -5.68 3.23 -13.48
N VAL A 28 -6.31 3.51 -12.33
CA VAL A 28 -7.75 3.32 -12.12
C VAL A 28 -8.56 4.11 -13.14
N GLN A 29 -8.24 5.39 -13.35
CA GLN A 29 -8.98 6.23 -14.29
C GLN A 29 -8.83 5.80 -15.77
N THR A 30 -7.72 5.17 -16.14
CA THR A 30 -7.45 4.78 -17.54
C THR A 30 -7.84 3.35 -17.88
N HIS A 31 -7.87 2.45 -16.90
CA HIS A 31 -8.10 1.01 -17.13
C HIS A 31 -9.46 0.51 -16.65
N VAL A 32 -10.19 1.30 -15.86
CA VAL A 32 -11.47 0.88 -15.28
C VAL A 32 -12.61 1.54 -16.07
N PRO A 33 -13.60 0.78 -16.54
CA PRO A 33 -14.76 1.34 -17.24
C PRO A 33 -15.49 2.37 -16.37
N PRO A 34 -15.97 3.50 -16.96
CA PRO A 34 -16.62 4.58 -16.21
C PRO A 34 -17.76 4.12 -15.30
N GLU A 35 -18.57 3.17 -15.77
CA GLU A 35 -19.70 2.59 -15.05
C GLU A 35 -19.30 1.76 -13.81
N ALA A 36 -18.05 1.27 -13.77
CA ALA A 36 -17.52 0.48 -12.66
C ALA A 36 -16.71 1.32 -11.67
N LEU A 37 -16.28 2.54 -12.02
CA LEU A 37 -15.42 3.40 -11.19
C LEU A 37 -15.99 3.65 -9.81
N ASN A 38 -17.28 4.00 -9.70
CA ASN A 38 -17.91 4.29 -8.41
C ASN A 38 -17.91 3.07 -7.47
N ARG A 39 -18.16 1.88 -8.02
CA ARG A 39 -18.15 0.63 -7.26
C ARG A 39 -16.73 0.26 -6.83
N LEU A 40 -15.76 0.36 -7.73
CA LEU A 40 -14.36 0.10 -7.40
C LEU A 40 -13.87 1.02 -6.29
N HIS A 41 -14.14 2.32 -6.40
CA HIS A 41 -13.74 3.29 -5.39
C HIS A 41 -14.39 3.00 -4.02
N ALA A 42 -15.67 2.62 -3.99
CA ALA A 42 -16.34 2.20 -2.76
C ALA A 42 -15.66 0.97 -2.13
N TYR A 43 -15.27 -0.03 -2.93
CA TYR A 43 -14.55 -1.20 -2.43
C TYR A 43 -13.14 -0.88 -1.94
N ASP A 44 -12.41 0.01 -2.63
CA ASP A 44 -11.05 0.42 -2.26
C ASP A 44 -11.04 1.16 -0.92
N VAL A 45 -11.94 2.13 -0.75
CA VAL A 45 -12.06 2.89 0.51
C VAL A 45 -12.53 1.99 1.64
N ALA A 46 -13.59 1.19 1.44
CA ALA A 46 -14.09 0.29 2.47
C ALA A 46 -13.02 -0.72 2.90
N GLY A 47 -12.34 -1.34 1.93
CA GLY A 47 -11.25 -2.28 2.20
C GLY A 47 -10.11 -1.63 2.98
N SER A 48 -9.66 -0.45 2.54
CA SER A 48 -8.58 0.29 3.21
C SER A 48 -8.93 0.66 4.66
N LEU A 49 -10.13 1.17 4.91
CA LEU A 49 -10.57 1.53 6.25
C LEU A 49 -10.64 0.31 7.17
N LEU A 50 -11.19 -0.81 6.68
CA LEU A 50 -11.26 -2.06 7.43
C LEU A 50 -9.86 -2.58 7.77
N MET A 51 -8.93 -2.58 6.81
CA MET A 51 -7.56 -3.05 7.04
C MET A 51 -6.78 -2.14 8.00
N VAL A 52 -6.96 -0.82 7.93
CA VAL A 52 -6.35 0.12 8.89
C VAL A 52 -6.90 -0.11 10.29
N ALA A 53 -8.22 -0.28 10.43
CA ALA A 53 -8.84 -0.55 11.72
C ALA A 53 -8.35 -1.89 12.30
N ALA A 54 -8.35 -2.96 11.50
CA ALA A 54 -7.87 -4.27 11.92
C ALA A 54 -6.38 -4.23 12.30
N GLY A 55 -5.54 -3.62 11.47
CA GLY A 55 -4.11 -3.50 11.75
C GLY A 55 -3.83 -2.73 13.05
N ARG A 56 -4.56 -1.63 13.29
CA ARG A 56 -4.44 -0.86 14.54
C ARG A 56 -4.94 -1.62 15.76
N ALA A 57 -6.05 -2.36 15.64
CA ALA A 57 -6.59 -3.17 16.72
C ALA A 57 -5.63 -4.31 17.11
N LEU A 58 -4.97 -4.92 16.12
CA LEU A 58 -4.03 -6.02 16.35
C LEU A 58 -2.63 -5.53 16.79
N ALA A 59 -2.22 -4.32 16.42
CA ALA A 59 -0.88 -3.82 16.70
C ALA A 59 -0.53 -3.85 18.20
N GLY A 60 -1.47 -3.47 19.08
CA GLY A 60 -1.26 -3.49 20.54
C GLY A 60 -1.02 -4.89 21.09
N PRO A 61 -1.99 -5.81 21.00
CA PRO A 61 -1.84 -7.18 21.50
C PRO A 61 -0.63 -7.93 20.91
N VAL A 62 -0.35 -7.72 19.63
CA VAL A 62 0.81 -8.37 18.98
C VAL A 62 2.12 -7.75 19.50
N ALA A 63 2.21 -6.43 19.66
CA ALA A 63 3.40 -5.79 20.21
C ALA A 63 3.68 -6.21 21.66
N GLU A 64 2.64 -6.45 22.46
CA GLU A 64 2.78 -6.98 23.83
C GLU A 64 3.27 -8.44 23.84
N ALA A 65 2.84 -9.25 22.87
CA ALA A 65 3.18 -10.67 22.82
C ALA A 65 4.59 -10.95 22.26
N VAL A 66 5.02 -10.25 21.21
CA VAL A 66 6.30 -10.52 20.51
C VAL A 66 7.32 -9.39 20.60
N GLY A 67 6.93 -8.20 21.06
CA GLY A 67 7.79 -7.02 21.06
C GLY A 67 7.56 -6.10 19.86
N ALA A 68 7.72 -4.79 20.08
CA ALA A 68 7.54 -3.79 19.03
C ALA A 68 8.61 -3.87 17.91
N PRO A 69 9.92 -4.06 18.20
CA PRO A 69 10.93 -4.17 17.14
C PRO A 69 10.68 -5.37 16.21
N GLU A 70 10.38 -6.53 16.78
CA GLU A 70 10.10 -7.78 16.06
C GLU A 70 8.85 -7.64 15.21
N LEU A 71 7.78 -7.03 15.74
CA LEU A 71 6.57 -6.73 14.98
C LEU A 71 6.86 -5.81 13.79
N LEU A 72 7.66 -4.74 13.98
CA LEU A 72 8.00 -3.82 12.90
C LEU A 72 8.81 -4.50 11.79
N VAL A 73 9.76 -5.37 12.15
CA VAL A 73 10.53 -6.16 11.18
C VAL A 73 9.61 -7.15 10.45
N ALA A 74 8.75 -7.87 11.17
CA ALA A 74 7.80 -8.80 10.57
C ALA A 74 6.85 -8.08 9.60
N ALA A 75 6.30 -6.93 9.98
CA ALA A 75 5.46 -6.11 9.12
C ALA A 75 6.19 -5.64 7.87
N ALA A 76 7.46 -5.23 7.99
CA ALA A 76 8.30 -4.85 6.84
C ALA A 76 8.54 -6.04 5.90
N VAL A 77 8.85 -7.22 6.43
CA VAL A 77 9.06 -8.45 5.64
C VAL A 77 7.77 -8.86 4.91
N ILE A 78 6.63 -8.83 5.61
CA ILE A 78 5.32 -9.13 5.02
C ILE A 78 5.00 -8.14 3.90
N ASN A 79 5.22 -6.84 4.13
CA ASN A 79 4.97 -5.80 3.14
C ASN A 79 5.83 -6.02 1.87
N MET A 80 7.14 -6.26 2.05
CA MET A 80 8.03 -6.57 0.93
C MET A 80 7.62 -7.86 0.20
N GLY A 81 7.16 -8.88 0.94
CA GLY A 81 6.62 -10.11 0.37
C GLY A 81 5.39 -9.87 -0.50
N VAL A 82 4.44 -9.06 -0.02
CA VAL A 82 3.25 -8.66 -0.80
C VAL A 82 3.66 -7.93 -2.07
N VAL A 83 4.57 -6.95 -1.98
CA VAL A 83 5.09 -6.23 -3.15
C VAL A 83 5.74 -7.20 -4.14
N ALA A 84 6.58 -8.12 -3.67
CA ALA A 84 7.22 -9.12 -4.53
C ALA A 84 6.19 -10.00 -5.25
N VAL A 85 5.16 -10.49 -4.53
CA VAL A 85 4.08 -11.29 -5.12
C VAL A 85 3.33 -10.50 -6.20
N LEU A 86 2.99 -9.24 -5.92
CA LEU A 86 2.31 -8.36 -6.87
C LEU A 86 3.19 -8.11 -8.11
N LEU A 87 4.49 -7.90 -7.94
CA LEU A 87 5.42 -7.73 -9.06
C LEU A 87 5.60 -8.99 -9.90
N VAL A 88 5.34 -10.19 -9.38
CA VAL A 88 5.37 -11.44 -10.16
C VAL A 88 4.04 -11.68 -10.89
N ALA A 89 2.94 -11.11 -10.40
CA ALA A 89 1.61 -11.30 -10.99
C ALA A 89 1.58 -10.82 -12.45
N ARG A 90 1.26 -11.73 -13.38
CA ARG A 90 1.19 -11.43 -14.82
C ARG A 90 0.35 -10.19 -15.17
N PRO A 91 -0.85 -9.98 -14.58
CA PRO A 91 -1.65 -8.79 -14.88
C PRO A 91 -0.93 -7.47 -14.56
N ILE A 92 -0.12 -7.45 -13.50
CA ILE A 92 0.65 -6.27 -13.09
C ILE A 92 1.88 -6.10 -13.99
N ARG A 93 2.59 -7.19 -14.29
CA ARG A 93 3.79 -7.18 -15.16
C ARG A 93 3.50 -6.79 -16.61
N GLN A 94 2.32 -7.12 -17.10
CA GLN A 94 1.90 -6.84 -18.47
C GLN A 94 0.98 -5.62 -18.56
N LEU A 95 0.83 -4.86 -17.47
CA LEU A 95 0.05 -3.64 -17.47
C LEU A 95 0.69 -2.64 -18.44
N LYS A 96 0.02 -2.40 -19.57
CA LYS A 96 0.48 -1.47 -20.60
C LYS A 96 -0.13 -0.11 -20.35
N ARG A 97 0.63 0.95 -20.56
CA ARG A 97 0.07 2.30 -20.61
C ARG A 97 -0.98 2.37 -21.74
N MET A 98 -2.21 2.73 -21.39
CA MET A 98 -3.22 3.11 -22.38
C MET A 98 -2.78 4.42 -23.04
N GLY A 99 -2.59 4.41 -24.36
CA GLY A 99 -2.22 5.59 -25.14
C GLY A 99 -3.39 6.59 -25.21
N PRO A 100 -3.13 7.87 -25.54
CA PRO A 100 -4.21 8.82 -25.82
C PRO A 100 -5.02 8.34 -27.03
N ALA A 101 -6.35 8.32 -26.90
CA ALA A 101 -7.28 8.10 -27.99
C ALA A 101 -7.36 9.32 -28.92
#